data_AF-G5DX71-F1
#
_entry.id   AF-G5DX71-F1
#
_cell.length_a   1.000
_cell.length_b   1.000
_cell.length_c   1.000
_cell.angle_alpha   90.00
_cell.angle_beta   90.00
_cell.angle_gamma   90.00
#
_symmetry.space_group_name_H-M   'P 1'
#
loop_
_entity.id
_entity.type
_entity.pdbx_description
1 polymer ?
#
loop_
_entity_poly.entity_id
_entity_poly.type
_entity_poly.pdbx_seq_one_letter_code
_entity_poly.pdbx_strand_id
1 'polypeptide(L)'
;GLKAPLVSDDVYEIIMKNAARLDSEIIYDRDFDYDYFGFKTLERSYLLKVNGKVVERPQHMIMRVSVGIHKEDVDSAISTYHYMSQRWFTHASPTLFNAGTPRPQLSSCFLICMKEDSIEGIYDT
;
A
#
# COMPACT_ATOMS: atom_id res chain seq x y z
N GLY A 1 -18.67 -15.21 -10.87
CA GLY A 1 -17.50 -15.29 -9.97
C GLY A 1 -17.62 -14.23 -8.90
N LEU A 2 -17.06 -14.47 -7.72
CA LEU A 2 -16.99 -13.45 -6.65
C LEU A 2 -16.16 -12.25 -7.15
N LYS A 3 -16.60 -11.03 -6.89
CA LYS A 3 -15.79 -9.83 -7.13
C LYS A 3 -14.56 -9.93 -6.21
N ALA A 4 -13.36 -9.92 -6.78
CA ALA A 4 -12.11 -9.84 -6.05
C ALA A 4 -11.45 -8.48 -6.33
N PRO A 5 -12.02 -7.38 -5.78
CA PRO A 5 -11.43 -6.06 -5.99
C PRO A 5 -10.05 -6.00 -5.35
N LEU A 6 -9.08 -5.40 -6.04
CA LEU A 6 -7.72 -5.22 -5.52
C LEU A 6 -7.59 -3.97 -4.64
N VAL A 7 -8.46 -3.00 -4.86
CA VAL A 7 -8.53 -1.72 -4.14
C VAL A 7 -9.84 -1.69 -3.36
N SER A 8 -9.83 -1.14 -2.15
CA SER A 8 -11.06 -0.98 -1.36
C SER A 8 -11.99 0.05 -1.98
N ASP A 9 -13.31 -0.15 -1.81
CA ASP A 9 -14.31 0.72 -2.44
C ASP A 9 -14.18 2.18 -1.95
N ASP A 10 -13.85 2.40 -0.67
CA ASP A 10 -13.64 3.73 -0.09
C ASP A 10 -12.46 4.47 -0.74
N VAL A 11 -11.32 3.79 -0.90
CA VAL A 11 -10.13 4.38 -1.54
C VAL A 11 -10.35 4.58 -3.03
N TYR A 12 -11.06 3.68 -3.69
CA TYR A 12 -11.44 3.84 -5.09
C TYR A 12 -12.29 5.10 -5.31
N GLU A 13 -13.31 5.33 -4.47
CA GLU A 13 -14.17 6.51 -4.54
C GLU A 13 -13.38 7.81 -4.33
N ILE A 14 -12.47 7.83 -3.35
CA ILE A 14 -11.59 8.98 -3.07
C ILE A 14 -10.69 9.27 -4.27
N ILE A 15 -10.06 8.23 -4.84
CA ILE A 15 -9.20 8.38 -6.03
C ILE A 15 -10.03 8.93 -7.19
N MET A 16 -11.19 8.37 -7.48
CA MET A 16 -12.02 8.79 -8.61
C MET A 16 -12.53 10.23 -8.45
N LYS A 17 -12.87 10.65 -7.24
CA LYS A 17 -13.27 12.03 -6.94
C LYS A 17 -12.14 13.04 -7.16
N ASN A 18 -10.88 12.62 -6.99
CA ASN A 18 -9.70 13.49 -7.06
C ASN A 18 -8.74 13.12 -8.21
N ALA A 19 -9.21 12.33 -9.20
CA ALA A 19 -8.35 11.67 -10.18
C ALA A 19 -7.46 12.66 -10.94
N ALA A 20 -8.04 13.74 -11.48
CA ALA A 20 -7.28 14.74 -12.23
C ALA A 20 -6.13 15.36 -11.42
N ARG A 21 -6.35 15.57 -10.11
CA ARG A 21 -5.33 16.12 -9.22
C ARG A 21 -4.24 15.08 -8.94
N LEU A 22 -4.64 13.88 -8.48
CA LEU A 22 -3.70 12.81 -8.14
C LEU A 22 -2.85 12.39 -9.34
N ASP A 23 -3.45 12.28 -10.53
CA ASP A 23 -2.74 11.92 -11.77
C ASP A 23 -1.72 12.98 -12.16
N SER A 24 -2.01 14.27 -11.92
CA SER A 24 -1.10 15.37 -12.25
C SER A 24 0.13 15.46 -11.34
N GLU A 25 0.03 14.93 -10.11
CA GLU A 25 1.12 14.94 -9.13
C GLU A 25 2.11 13.78 -9.33
N ILE A 26 1.71 12.73 -10.06
CA ILE A 26 2.56 11.56 -10.28
C ILE A 26 3.68 11.89 -11.27
N ILE A 27 4.93 11.73 -10.83
CA ILE A 27 6.13 11.94 -11.63
C ILE A 27 6.75 10.59 -11.97
N TYR A 28 6.44 10.07 -13.16
CA TYR A 28 6.89 8.76 -13.61
C TYR A 28 8.40 8.62 -13.78
N ASP A 29 9.13 9.72 -14.01
CA ASP A 29 10.59 9.68 -14.14
C ASP A 29 11.27 9.16 -12.86
N ARG A 30 10.61 9.27 -11.70
CA ARG A 30 11.10 8.74 -10.42
C ARG A 30 11.11 7.21 -10.36
N ASP A 31 10.46 6.51 -11.31
CA ASP A 31 10.60 5.05 -11.43
C ASP A 31 12.05 4.65 -11.80
N PHE A 32 12.81 5.54 -12.47
CA PHE A 32 14.20 5.29 -12.86
C PHE A 32 15.20 5.52 -11.74
N ASP A 33 14.78 6.08 -10.60
CA ASP A 33 15.67 6.25 -9.46
C ASP A 33 16.05 4.88 -8.87
N TYR A 34 15.26 3.82 -9.12
CA TYR A 34 15.47 2.47 -8.56
C TYR A 34 16.64 1.77 -9.23
N ASP A 35 17.54 1.23 -8.41
CA ASP A 35 18.53 0.29 -8.89
C ASP A 35 17.83 -1.01 -9.33
N TYR A 36 18.56 -1.83 -10.07
CA TYR A 36 18.01 -3.05 -10.64
C TYR A 36 17.44 -3.99 -9.57
N PHE A 37 18.15 -4.16 -8.45
CA PHE A 37 17.73 -5.05 -7.37
C PHE A 37 16.52 -4.52 -6.61
N GLY A 38 16.47 -3.21 -6.33
CA GLY A 38 15.31 -2.57 -5.71
C GLY A 38 14.08 -2.68 -6.59
N PHE A 39 14.21 -2.38 -7.89
CA PHE A 39 13.11 -2.52 -8.84
C PHE A 39 12.60 -3.97 -8.95
N LYS A 40 13.50 -4.96 -9.07
CA LYS A 40 13.12 -6.38 -9.12
C LYS A 40 12.47 -6.87 -7.84
N THR A 41 12.87 -6.31 -6.69
CA THR A 41 12.23 -6.60 -5.41
C THR A 41 10.79 -6.06 -5.39
N LEU A 42 10.57 -4.83 -5.86
CA LEU A 42 9.24 -4.24 -6.00
C LEU A 42 8.35 -5.05 -6.96
N GLU A 43 8.84 -5.35 -8.16
CA GLU A 43 8.13 -6.14 -9.18
C GLU A 43 7.73 -7.53 -8.69
N ARG A 44 8.62 -8.19 -7.93
CA ARG A 44 8.38 -9.54 -7.45
C ARG A 44 7.25 -9.59 -6.43
N SER A 45 7.26 -8.67 -5.46
CA SER A 45 6.42 -8.80 -4.27
C SER A 45 5.40 -7.67 -4.13
N TYR A 46 5.80 -6.41 -4.32
CA TYR A 46 5.03 -5.25 -3.83
C TYR A 46 4.03 -4.67 -4.82
N LEU A 47 4.30 -4.78 -6.13
CA LEU A 47 3.40 -4.28 -7.17
C LEU A 47 2.24 -5.25 -7.37
N LEU A 48 1.01 -4.74 -7.35
CA LEU A 48 -0.19 -5.57 -7.55
C LEU A 48 -0.17 -6.25 -8.92
N LYS A 49 -0.73 -7.47 -8.96
CA LYS A 49 -0.77 -8.31 -10.17
C LYS A 49 -2.20 -8.75 -10.46
N VAL A 50 -2.56 -8.72 -11.74
CA VAL A 50 -3.80 -9.30 -12.26
C VAL A 50 -3.40 -10.42 -13.22
N ASN A 51 -3.90 -11.63 -12.98
CA ASN A 51 -3.59 -12.81 -13.79
C ASN A 51 -2.07 -13.04 -13.96
N GLY A 52 -1.31 -12.84 -12.87
CA GLY A 52 0.15 -13.01 -12.86
C GLY A 52 0.94 -11.86 -13.51
N LYS A 53 0.27 -10.89 -14.14
CA LYS A 53 0.91 -9.72 -14.76
C LYS A 53 0.86 -8.53 -13.82
N VAL A 54 1.99 -7.84 -13.68
CA VAL A 54 2.08 -6.60 -12.90
C VAL A 54 1.22 -5.50 -13.54
N VAL A 55 0.37 -4.86 -12.74
CA VAL A 55 -0.52 -3.77 -13.17
C VAL A 55 -0.18 -2.42 -12.54
N GLU A 56 0.73 -2.39 -11.57
CA GLU A 56 1.21 -1.16 -10.93
C GLU A 56 2.62 -0.80 -11.40
N ARG A 57 2.88 0.51 -11.50
CA ARG A 57 4.24 1.06 -11.50
C ARG A 57 4.64 1.37 -10.06
N PRO A 58 5.94 1.52 -9.74
CA PRO A 58 6.36 1.96 -8.41
C PRO A 58 5.64 3.24 -7.96
N GLN A 59 5.50 4.25 -8.83
CA GLN A 59 4.72 5.45 -8.47
C GLN A 59 3.25 5.17 -8.14
N HIS A 60 2.60 4.24 -8.86
CA HIS A 60 1.20 3.87 -8.57
C HIS A 60 1.08 3.23 -7.19
N MET A 61 2.01 2.34 -6.84
CA MET A 61 2.07 1.72 -5.52
C MET A 61 2.24 2.76 -4.43
N ILE A 62 3.16 3.72 -4.60
CA ILE A 62 3.38 4.79 -3.61
C ILE A 62 2.12 5.64 -3.47
N MET A 63 1.50 6.06 -4.57
CA MET A 63 0.26 6.87 -4.50
C MET A 63 -0.89 6.09 -3.85
N ARG A 64 -1.07 4.81 -4.18
CA ARG A 64 -2.05 3.94 -3.50
C ARG A 64 -1.79 3.88 -1.99
N VAL A 65 -0.53 3.74 -1.58
CA VAL A 65 -0.17 3.72 -0.16
C VAL A 65 -0.47 5.06 0.50
N SER A 66 -0.10 6.17 -0.12
CA SER A 66 -0.34 7.52 0.41
C SER A 66 -1.84 7.80 0.57
N VAL A 67 -2.66 7.54 -0.45
CA VAL A 67 -4.11 7.70 -0.34
C VAL A 67 -4.71 6.69 0.63
N GLY A 68 -4.20 5.45 0.68
CA GLY A 68 -4.65 4.43 1.62
C GLY A 68 -4.43 4.81 3.10
N ILE A 69 -3.40 5.61 3.39
CA ILE A 69 -3.10 6.11 4.75
C ILE A 69 -3.92 7.36 5.06
N HIS A 70 -3.93 8.35 4.16
CA HIS A 70 -4.50 9.68 4.43
C HIS A 70 -5.98 9.82 4.04
N LYS A 71 -6.52 8.90 3.23
CA LYS A 71 -7.91 8.87 2.78
C LYS A 71 -8.35 10.22 2.17
N GLU A 72 -9.38 10.85 2.75
CA GLU A 72 -9.95 12.12 2.27
C GLU A 72 -8.99 13.31 2.39
N ASP A 73 -7.91 13.20 3.18
CA ASP A 73 -6.87 14.22 3.27
C ASP A 73 -5.89 14.11 2.09
N VAL A 74 -6.31 14.62 0.94
CA VAL A 74 -5.57 14.57 -0.33
C VAL A 74 -4.27 15.38 -0.26
N ASP A 75 -4.24 16.48 0.49
CA ASP A 75 -3.05 17.33 0.61
C ASP A 75 -1.92 16.60 1.35
N SER A 76 -2.25 15.90 2.44
CA SER A 76 -1.31 15.03 3.14
C SER A 76 -0.93 13.81 2.30
N ALA A 77 -1.86 13.24 1.53
CA ALA A 77 -1.56 12.12 0.62
C ALA A 77 -0.51 12.52 -0.43
N ILE A 78 -0.67 13.69 -1.07
CA ILE A 78 0.28 14.21 -2.07
C ILE A 78 1.65 14.50 -1.41
N SER A 79 1.65 15.08 -0.22
CA SER A 79 2.89 15.37 0.52
C SER A 79 3.66 14.07 0.82
N THR A 80 2.97 13.05 1.34
CA THR A 80 3.53 11.72 1.59
C THR A 80 4.02 11.06 0.30
N TYR A 81 3.26 11.16 -0.79
CA TYR A 81 3.67 10.66 -2.10
C TYR A 81 5.00 11.28 -2.54
N HIS A 82 5.17 12.60 -2.43
CA HIS A 82 6.42 13.26 -2.81
C HIS A 82 7.58 12.84 -1.92
N TYR A 83 7.42 12.77 -0.61
CA TYR A 83 8.49 12.34 0.28
C TYR A 83 8.92 10.89 0.04
N MET A 84 7.96 9.98 -0.17
CA MET A 84 8.25 8.57 -0.45
C MET A 84 8.87 8.37 -1.83
N SER A 85 8.32 9.01 -2.87
CA SER A 85 8.84 8.89 -4.24
C SER A 85 10.24 9.51 -4.40
N GLN A 86 10.58 10.51 -3.58
CA GLN A 86 11.95 11.05 -3.48
C GLN A 86 12.84 10.31 -2.47
N ARG A 87 12.34 9.25 -1.83
CA ARG A 87 13.07 8.38 -0.88
C ARG A 87 13.54 9.02 0.41
N TRP A 88 12.84 10.06 0.87
CA TRP A 88 13.08 10.59 2.21
C TRP A 88 12.77 9.56 3.30
N PHE A 89 11.74 8.74 3.07
CA PHE A 89 11.39 7.60 3.92
C PHE A 89 10.61 6.55 3.14
N THR A 90 10.37 5.39 3.76
CA THR A 90 9.44 4.37 3.26
C THR A 90 8.64 3.76 4.40
N HIS A 91 7.42 3.31 4.14
CA HIS A 91 6.66 2.52 5.09
C HIS A 91 7.12 1.06 5.12
N ALA A 92 6.74 0.35 6.18
CA ALA A 92 7.06 -1.07 6.33
C ALA A 92 6.34 -1.93 5.29
N SER A 93 6.87 -3.12 5.05
CA SER A 93 6.37 -4.04 4.01
C SER A 93 4.85 -4.30 4.07
N PRO A 94 4.21 -4.60 5.23
CA PRO A 94 2.77 -4.83 5.29
C PRO A 94 1.95 -3.62 4.83
N THR A 95 2.45 -2.42 5.12
CA THR A 95 1.82 -1.18 4.65
C THR A 95 1.90 -1.06 3.12
N LEU A 96 3.06 -1.33 2.52
CA LEU A 96 3.22 -1.28 1.06
C LEU A 96 2.36 -2.31 0.32
N PHE A 97 2.18 -3.50 0.92
CA PHE A 97 1.32 -4.55 0.39
C PHE A 97 -0.16 -4.19 0.47
N ASN A 98 -0.62 -3.74 1.64
CA ASN A 98 -2.04 -3.79 1.99
C ASN A 98 -2.72 -2.42 2.03
N ALA A 99 -1.98 -1.31 2.03
CA ALA A 99 -2.59 0.02 2.03
C ALA A 99 -3.44 0.21 0.76
N GLY A 100 -4.66 0.71 0.95
CA GLY A 100 -5.64 0.88 -0.13
C GLY A 100 -6.33 -0.39 -0.63
N THR A 101 -6.07 -1.56 -0.01
CA THR A 101 -6.73 -2.82 -0.39
C THR A 101 -7.95 -3.10 0.51
N PRO A 102 -8.89 -3.99 0.12
CA PRO A 102 -10.12 -4.27 0.89
C PRO A 102 -9.91 -4.75 2.34
N ARG A 103 -8.75 -5.32 2.66
CA ARG A 103 -8.40 -5.77 4.02
C ARG A 103 -7.03 -5.21 4.41
N PRO A 104 -6.95 -3.93 4.80
CA PRO A 104 -5.68 -3.25 5.00
C PRO A 104 -5.07 -3.59 6.36
N GLN A 105 -4.41 -4.75 6.48
CA GLN A 105 -3.55 -5.05 7.62
C GLN A 105 -2.19 -4.38 7.39
N LEU A 106 -1.90 -3.31 8.15
CA LEU A 106 -0.71 -2.48 7.92
C LEU A 106 0.40 -2.71 8.96
N SER A 107 0.11 -3.43 10.04
CA SER A 107 1.00 -3.61 11.19
C SER A 107 2.00 -4.74 10.98
N SER A 108 3.28 -4.50 11.27
CA SER A 108 4.32 -5.53 11.10
C SER A 108 4.37 -6.56 12.22
N CYS A 109 4.04 -6.17 13.45
CA CYS A 109 4.23 -7.00 14.63
C CYS A 109 3.01 -6.92 15.54
N PHE A 110 2.73 -8.02 16.23
CA PHE A 110 1.78 -8.07 17.33
C PHE A 110 2.49 -8.70 18.54
N LEU A 111 2.29 -8.10 19.70
CA LEU A 111 2.70 -8.68 20.97
C LEU A 111 1.45 -9.25 21.64
N ILE A 112 1.43 -10.56 21.86
CA ILE A 112 0.29 -11.26 22.45
C ILE A 112 0.73 -11.80 23.81
N CYS A 113 -0.08 -11.55 24.83
CA CYS A 113 0.11 -12.12 26.16
C CYS A 113 -0.69 -13.42 26.26
N MET A 114 -0.15 -14.42 26.96
CA MET A 114 -0.89 -15.65 27.27
C MET A 114 -2.18 -15.29 28.00
N LYS A 115 -3.33 -15.75 27.49
CA LYS A 115 -4.64 -15.39 28.06
C LYS A 115 -4.82 -15.96 29.47
N GLU A 116 -4.51 -17.24 29.65
CA GLU A 116 -4.60 -17.94 30.94
C GLU A 116 -3.58 -19.08 31.00
N ASP A 117 -3.16 -19.46 32.21
CA ASP A 117 -2.35 -20.67 32.45
C ASP A 117 -3.23 -21.92 32.49
N SER A 118 -3.87 -22.21 31.37
CA SER A 118 -4.79 -23.33 31.19
C SER A 118 -4.66 -23.91 29.78
N ILE A 119 -5.11 -25.16 29.57
CA ILE A 119 -5.14 -25.74 28.21
C ILE A 119 -6.00 -24.87 27.29
N GLU A 120 -7.16 -24.40 27.75
CA GLU A 120 -8.01 -23.49 26.99
C GLU A 120 -7.28 -22.18 26.66
N GLY A 121 -6.60 -21.58 27.64
CA GLY A 121 -5.78 -20.38 27.44
C GLY A 121 -4.68 -20.55 26.41
N ILE A 122 -4.06 -21.73 26.30
CA ILE A 122 -3.06 -22.06 25.26
C ILE A 122 -3.69 -22.14 23.87
N TYR A 123 -4.89 -22.72 23.74
CA TYR A 123 -5.58 -22.84 22.45
C TYR A 123 -6.19 -21.51 21.97
N ASP A 124 -6.58 -20.64 22.91
CA ASP A 124 -7.20 -19.34 22.62
C ASP A 124 -6.20 -18.20 22.37
N THR A 125 -4.94 -18.37 22.77
CA THR A 125 -3.85 -17.40 22.57
C THR A 125 -3.24 -17.54 21.17
#